data_AF-A0A812MKK7-F1
#
_entry.id   AF-A0A812MKK7-F1
#
_cell.length_a   1.000
_cell.length_b   1.000
_cell.length_c   1.000
_cell.angle_alpha   90.00
_cell.angle_beta   90.00
_cell.angle_gamma   90.00
#
_symmetry.space_group_name_H-M   'P 1'
#
loop_
_entity.id
_entity.type
_entity.pdbx_description
1 polymer ?
#
loop_
_entity_poly.entity_id
_entity_poly.type
_entity_poly.pdbx_seq_one_letter_code
_entity_poly.pdbx_strand_id
1 'polypeptide(L)'
;MGVGKAPQELELTSIYGRTLQELPPQAERGINRFYEAQCTKYLRERERLQRVGCLKKPSARWNKQELYLNSERLATAKDASRQHLLRHPQLVSGHQRLQQEELLELLAMQHFLWIDLADLDEDPAARCSEDRFTGPENSVCEQLLLDAPRELFVIVAWLLSSCFV
;
A
#
# COMPACT_ATOMS: atom_id res chain seq x y z
N MET A 1 -60.34 3.01 -12.54
CA MET A 1 -59.44 3.06 -13.71
C MET A 1 -58.43 4.17 -13.47
N GLY A 2 -57.11 3.85 -13.53
CA GLY A 2 -55.95 4.77 -13.52
C GLY A 2 -55.74 5.57 -12.23
N VAL A 3 -54.82 5.29 -11.31
CA VAL A 3 -53.35 5.19 -11.38
C VAL A 3 -52.69 6.37 -12.11
N GLY A 4 -52.26 7.37 -11.33
CA GLY A 4 -51.32 8.40 -11.74
C GLY A 4 -50.44 8.74 -10.54
N LYS A 5 -49.30 8.05 -10.43
CA LYS A 5 -48.26 8.24 -9.41
C LYS A 5 -47.74 9.69 -9.43
N ALA A 6 -47.50 10.23 -8.24
CA ALA A 6 -46.68 11.42 -8.01
C ALA A 6 -45.29 11.28 -8.64
N PRO A 7 -44.68 12.37 -9.13
CA PRO A 7 -43.25 12.52 -9.00
C PRO A 7 -42.98 13.01 -7.57
N GLN A 8 -42.41 12.12 -6.75
CA GLN A 8 -41.62 12.53 -5.59
C GLN A 8 -40.58 13.53 -6.09
N GLU A 9 -40.66 14.76 -5.61
CA GLU A 9 -39.51 15.66 -5.57
C GLU A 9 -38.46 14.95 -4.71
N LEU A 10 -37.57 14.22 -5.38
CA LEU A 10 -36.37 13.64 -4.79
C LEU A 10 -35.54 14.81 -4.27
N GLU A 11 -35.57 14.97 -2.96
CA GLU A 11 -34.68 15.80 -2.17
C GLU A 11 -33.24 15.68 -2.71
N LEU A 12 -32.82 16.69 -3.47
CA LEU A 12 -31.44 16.91 -3.93
C LEU A 12 -30.56 17.47 -2.80
N THR A 13 -30.81 17.04 -1.56
CA THR A 13 -30.12 17.46 -0.35
C THR A 13 -29.46 16.28 0.34
N SER A 14 -28.54 15.59 -0.35
CA SER A 14 -27.54 14.74 0.30
C SER A 14 -26.31 14.49 -0.59
N ILE A 15 -25.65 15.57 -1.01
CA ILE A 15 -24.32 15.48 -1.67
C ILE A 15 -23.24 16.19 -0.84
N TYR A 16 -23.61 16.92 0.23
CA TYR A 16 -22.69 17.66 1.10
C TYR A 16 -22.60 17.09 2.52
N GLY A 17 -22.67 15.77 2.62
CA GLY A 17 -22.43 15.02 3.86
C GLY A 17 -21.37 13.95 3.65
N ARG A 18 -20.20 14.29 3.10
CA ARG A 18 -19.00 13.51 3.43
C ARG A 18 -18.76 13.75 4.92
N THR A 19 -19.42 12.98 5.77
CA THR A 19 -18.95 12.76 7.13
C THR A 19 -17.47 12.45 6.98
N LEU A 20 -16.60 13.28 7.54
CA LEU A 20 -15.17 12.99 7.62
C LEU A 20 -15.08 11.65 8.32
N GLN A 21 -14.95 10.58 7.53
CA GLN A 21 -14.91 9.24 8.08
C GLN A 21 -13.52 9.13 8.69
N GLU A 22 -13.47 9.29 10.01
CA GLU A 22 -12.23 9.24 10.76
C GLU A 22 -11.92 7.80 11.12
N LEU A 23 -10.65 7.45 11.08
CA LEU A 23 -10.20 6.15 11.54
C LEU A 23 -10.27 6.09 13.06
N PRO A 24 -10.62 4.92 13.64
CA PRO A 24 -10.51 4.71 15.07
C PRO A 24 -9.08 5.03 15.55
N PRO A 25 -8.89 5.62 16.75
CA PRO A 25 -7.56 6.01 17.23
C PRO A 25 -6.53 4.86 17.27
N GLN A 26 -6.99 3.62 17.43
CA GLN A 26 -6.13 2.44 17.37
C GLN A 26 -5.53 2.22 15.98
N ALA A 27 -6.31 2.46 14.92
CA ALA A 27 -5.85 2.31 13.55
C ALA A 27 -4.83 3.38 13.18
N GLU A 28 -5.08 4.64 13.54
CA GLU A 28 -4.10 5.73 13.38
C GLU A 28 -2.80 5.45 14.13
N ARG A 29 -2.86 4.91 15.35
CA ARG A 29 -1.67 4.46 16.07
C ARG A 29 -0.93 3.34 15.34
N GLY A 30 -1.65 2.40 14.72
CA GLY A 30 -1.05 1.34 13.90
C GLY A 30 -0.28 1.89 12.71
N ILE A 31 -0.90 2.82 11.95
CA ILE A 31 -0.27 3.52 10.83
C ILE A 31 0.99 4.25 11.30
N ASN A 32 0.87 5.08 12.35
CA ASN A 32 2.01 5.84 12.85
C ASN A 32 3.15 4.94 13.31
N ARG A 33 2.85 3.89 14.07
CA ARG A 33 3.86 2.91 14.53
C ARG A 33 4.57 2.22 13.38
N PHE A 34 3.83 1.80 12.35
CA PHE A 34 4.41 1.18 11.16
C PHE A 34 5.41 2.12 10.47
N TYR A 35 4.97 3.35 10.16
CA TYR A 35 5.82 4.30 9.44
C TYR A 35 6.98 4.84 10.27
N GLU A 36 6.80 5.06 11.58
CA GLU A 36 7.89 5.44 12.50
C GLU A 36 8.99 4.36 12.56
N ALA A 37 8.60 3.08 12.53
CA ALA A 37 9.55 1.97 12.46
C ALA A 37 10.35 2.01 11.16
N GLN A 38 9.70 2.28 10.02
CA GLN A 38 10.40 2.43 8.73
C GLN A 38 11.32 3.65 8.72
N CYS A 39 10.86 4.82 9.20
CA CYS A 39 11.71 6.01 9.31
C CYS A 39 12.95 5.75 10.16
N THR A 40 12.77 5.13 11.34
CA THR A 40 13.89 4.79 12.23
C THR A 40 14.88 3.84 11.56
N LYS A 41 14.38 2.81 10.87
CA LYS A 41 15.20 1.85 10.12
C LYS A 41 16.01 2.56 9.04
N TYR A 42 15.37 3.37 8.20
CA TYR A 42 16.01 3.98 7.04
C TYR A 42 16.89 5.19 7.40
N LEU A 43 16.62 5.91 8.49
CA LEU A 43 17.54 6.90 9.05
C LEU A 43 18.88 6.25 9.42
N ARG A 44 18.81 5.17 10.23
CA ARG A 44 20.01 4.43 10.66
C ARG A 44 20.77 3.84 9.48
N GLU A 45 20.04 3.29 8.50
CA GLU A 45 20.63 2.75 7.29
C GLU A 45 21.33 3.84 6.46
N ARG A 46 20.70 5.00 6.27
CA ARG A 46 21.25 6.13 5.50
C ARG A 46 22.53 6.66 6.14
N GLU A 47 22.51 6.88 7.45
CA GLU A 47 23.70 7.28 8.20
C GLU A 47 24.84 6.28 8.03
N ARG A 48 24.55 4.98 8.16
CA ARG A 48 25.55 3.93 7.99
C ARG A 48 26.14 3.94 6.57
N LEU A 49 25.31 4.05 5.54
CA LEU A 49 25.76 4.02 4.16
C LEU A 49 26.51 5.28 3.75
N GLN A 50 26.17 6.43 4.32
CA GLN A 50 26.92 7.67 4.14
C GLN A 50 28.32 7.56 4.75
N ARG A 51 28.46 6.97 5.94
CA ARG A 51 29.77 6.75 6.58
C ARG A 51 30.69 5.83 5.77
N VAL A 52 30.13 4.81 5.11
CA VAL A 52 30.91 3.84 4.31
C VAL A 52 31.08 4.30 2.85
N GLY A 53 30.44 5.40 2.44
CA GLY A 53 30.52 5.93 1.07
C GLY A 53 29.83 5.06 0.00
N CYS A 54 28.95 4.15 0.40
CA CYS A 54 28.30 3.20 -0.51
C CYS A 54 26.96 3.70 -1.07
N LEU A 55 26.45 4.85 -0.62
CA LEU A 55 25.15 5.36 -1.05
C LEU A 55 25.30 6.23 -2.31
N LYS A 56 24.92 5.69 -3.47
CA LYS A 56 24.93 6.41 -4.75
C LYS A 56 23.56 7.01 -5.04
N LYS A 57 23.56 8.20 -5.67
CA LYS A 57 22.35 8.84 -6.21
C LYS A 57 22.47 8.97 -7.74
N PRO A 58 21.38 8.76 -8.50
CA PRO A 58 20.16 8.06 -8.10
C PRO A 58 20.40 6.54 -7.96
N SER A 59 19.66 5.87 -7.09
CA SER A 59 19.63 4.40 -6.99
C SER A 59 18.30 3.95 -6.39
N ALA A 60 17.86 2.73 -6.67
CA ALA A 60 16.62 2.20 -6.10
C ALA A 60 16.65 2.21 -4.57
N ARG A 61 17.81 1.89 -3.98
CA ARG A 61 18.04 1.98 -2.54
C ARG A 61 17.91 3.41 -2.00
N TRP A 62 18.35 4.43 -2.75
CA TRP A 62 18.13 5.84 -2.40
C TRP A 62 16.64 6.20 -2.47
N ASN A 63 15.98 5.84 -3.57
CA ASN A 63 14.57 6.15 -3.81
C ASN A 63 13.66 5.52 -2.75
N LYS A 64 13.97 4.28 -2.32
CA LYS A 64 13.29 3.59 -1.22
C LYS A 64 13.46 4.31 0.11
N GLN A 65 14.64 4.86 0.40
CA GLN A 65 14.84 5.67 1.60
C GLN A 65 14.05 6.98 1.53
N GLU A 66 13.99 7.62 0.36
CA GLU A 66 13.21 8.84 0.16
C GLU A 66 11.71 8.64 0.41
N LEU A 67 11.14 7.44 0.24
CA LEU A 67 9.74 7.18 0.61
C LEU A 67 9.44 7.48 2.09
N TYR A 68 10.41 7.28 2.97
CA TYR A 68 10.22 7.42 4.41
C TYR A 68 10.87 8.69 4.98
N LEU A 69 11.96 9.15 4.36
CA LEU A 69 12.74 10.29 4.85
C LEU A 69 12.32 11.62 4.23
N ASN A 70 11.62 11.60 3.09
CA ASN A 70 10.97 12.78 2.54
C ASN A 70 9.58 12.94 3.17
N SER A 71 9.32 14.11 3.76
CA SER A 71 8.07 14.38 4.48
C SER A 71 6.81 14.31 3.60
N GLU A 72 6.90 14.74 2.35
CA GLU A 72 5.79 14.74 1.41
C GLU A 72 5.46 13.30 0.97
N ARG A 73 6.49 12.53 0.56
CA ARG A 73 6.29 11.11 0.19
C ARG A 73 5.77 10.28 1.36
N LEU A 74 6.27 10.54 2.57
CA LEU A 74 5.79 9.89 3.78
C LEU A 74 4.32 10.23 4.07
N ALA A 75 3.92 11.50 3.92
CA ALA A 75 2.54 11.91 4.11
C ALA A 75 1.61 11.22 3.09
N THR A 76 2.00 11.20 1.82
CA THR A 76 1.26 10.50 0.76
C THR A 76 1.11 9.00 1.06
N ALA A 77 2.17 8.33 1.50
CA ALA A 77 2.11 6.92 1.86
C ALA A 77 1.17 6.67 3.05
N LYS A 78 1.26 7.49 4.11
CA LYS A 78 0.34 7.44 5.25
C LYS A 78 -1.11 7.62 4.82
N ASP A 79 -1.38 8.60 3.96
CA ASP A 79 -2.73 8.88 3.48
C ASP A 79 -3.28 7.75 2.63
N ALA A 80 -2.45 7.08 1.83
CA ALA A 80 -2.85 5.88 1.09
C ALA A 80 -3.27 4.74 2.04
N SER A 81 -2.51 4.48 3.10
CA SER A 81 -2.89 3.51 4.14
C SER A 81 -4.17 3.91 4.87
N ARG A 82 -4.37 5.21 5.16
CA ARG A 82 -5.62 5.70 5.77
C ARG A 82 -6.82 5.41 4.88
N GLN A 83 -6.72 5.79 3.60
CA GLN A 83 -7.78 5.57 2.62
C GLN A 83 -8.08 4.08 2.42
N HIS A 84 -7.06 3.21 2.51
CA HIS A 84 -7.27 1.77 2.49
C HIS A 84 -8.10 1.30 3.69
N LEU A 85 -7.73 1.66 4.91
CA LEU A 85 -8.47 1.25 6.11
C LEU A 85 -9.90 1.84 6.14
N LEU A 86 -10.10 3.05 5.64
CA LEU A 86 -11.43 3.67 5.54
C LEU A 86 -12.36 2.93 4.59
N ARG A 87 -11.83 2.33 3.52
CA ARG A 87 -12.60 1.48 2.60
C ARG A 87 -12.97 0.13 3.21
N HIS A 88 -12.33 -0.27 4.30
CA HIS A 88 -12.52 -1.58 4.95
C HIS A 88 -12.77 -1.41 6.46
N PRO A 89 -13.88 -0.76 6.86
CA PRO A 89 -14.15 -0.43 8.27
C PRO A 89 -14.20 -1.66 9.19
N GLN A 90 -14.57 -2.83 8.66
CA GLN A 90 -14.58 -4.11 9.38
C GLN A 90 -13.19 -4.54 9.89
N LEU A 91 -12.11 -4.08 9.27
CA LEU A 91 -10.74 -4.41 9.67
C LEU A 91 -10.30 -3.64 10.93
N VAL A 92 -10.93 -2.49 11.18
CA VAL A 92 -10.56 -1.57 12.27
C VAL A 92 -11.65 -1.43 13.33
N SER A 93 -12.83 -2.00 13.11
CA SER A 93 -14.00 -1.88 13.98
C SER A 93 -14.93 -3.09 13.88
N GLY A 94 -15.71 -3.34 14.93
CA GLY A 94 -16.64 -4.48 14.99
C GLY A 94 -15.97 -5.81 15.37
N HIS A 95 -16.71 -6.90 15.18
CA HIS A 95 -16.28 -8.25 15.62
C HIS A 95 -15.17 -8.86 14.77
N GLN A 96 -14.99 -8.38 13.53
CA GLN A 96 -13.94 -8.83 12.60
C GLN A 96 -12.69 -7.95 12.65
N ARG A 97 -12.60 -7.03 13.61
CA ARG A 97 -11.46 -6.13 13.71
C ARG A 97 -10.17 -6.92 13.92
N LEU A 98 -9.13 -6.47 13.25
CA LEU A 98 -7.79 -7.03 13.39
C LEU A 98 -7.19 -6.64 14.74
N GLN A 99 -6.44 -7.56 15.33
CA GLN A 99 -5.55 -7.28 16.43
C GLN A 99 -4.40 -6.39 15.97
N GLN A 100 -3.65 -5.84 16.92
CA GLN A 100 -2.61 -4.87 16.60
C GLN A 100 -1.51 -5.45 15.69
N GLU A 101 -1.10 -6.69 15.92
CA GLU A 101 -0.08 -7.36 15.10
C GLU A 101 -0.57 -7.62 13.68
N GLU A 102 -1.78 -8.20 13.55
CA GLU A 102 -2.44 -8.44 12.25
C GLU A 102 -2.64 -7.14 11.46
N LEU A 103 -2.99 -6.04 12.15
CA LEU A 103 -3.12 -4.73 11.51
C LEU A 103 -1.77 -4.21 10.99
N LEU A 104 -0.67 -4.43 11.73
CA LEU A 104 0.67 -4.05 11.29
C LEU A 104 1.13 -4.89 10.08
N GLU A 105 0.82 -6.19 10.07
CA GLU A 105 1.09 -7.08 8.96
C GLU A 105 0.30 -6.68 7.71
N LEU A 106 -1.00 -6.38 7.87
CA LEU A 106 -1.83 -5.87 6.79
C LEU A 106 -1.28 -4.56 6.22
N LEU A 107 -0.92 -3.60 7.08
CA LEU A 107 -0.34 -2.32 6.67
C LEU A 107 0.97 -2.52 5.91
N ALA A 108 1.84 -3.41 6.41
CA ALA A 108 3.09 -3.73 5.74
C ALA A 108 2.85 -4.33 4.35
N MET A 109 1.97 -5.33 4.25
CA MET A 109 1.62 -5.97 2.98
C MET A 109 1.03 -4.97 1.99
N GLN A 110 0.03 -4.19 2.41
CA GLN A 110 -0.59 -3.17 1.57
C GLN A 110 0.43 -2.15 1.06
N HIS A 111 1.30 -1.67 1.94
CA HIS A 111 2.30 -0.67 1.61
C HIS A 111 3.35 -1.21 0.62
N PHE A 112 3.87 -2.42 0.85
CA PHE A 112 4.88 -3.00 -0.04
C PHE A 112 4.30 -3.37 -1.41
N LEU A 113 3.09 -3.93 -1.46
CA LEU A 113 2.39 -4.17 -2.73
C LEU A 113 2.16 -2.87 -3.51
N TRP A 114 1.84 -1.78 -2.81
CA TRP A 114 1.67 -0.48 -3.46
C TRP A 114 2.98 0.04 -4.06
N ILE A 115 4.11 -0.15 -3.37
CA ILE A 115 5.43 0.19 -3.91
C ILE A 115 5.73 -0.66 -5.15
N ASP A 116 5.51 -1.98 -5.07
CA ASP A 116 5.82 -2.89 -6.18
C ASP A 116 4.98 -2.54 -7.42
N LEU A 117 3.69 -2.22 -7.23
CA LEU A 117 2.83 -1.75 -8.31
C LEU A 117 3.28 -0.40 -8.87
N ALA A 118 3.65 0.56 -8.02
CA ALA A 118 4.15 1.86 -8.47
C ALA A 118 5.45 1.72 -9.28
N ASP A 119 6.35 0.81 -8.88
CA ASP A 119 7.60 0.56 -9.59
C ASP A 119 7.41 -0.02 -11.01
N LEU A 120 6.26 -0.64 -11.31
CA LEU A 120 5.94 -1.12 -12.66
C LEU A 120 5.71 0.04 -13.65
N ASP A 121 5.09 1.12 -13.17
CA ASP A 121 4.75 2.29 -13.98
C ASP A 121 5.88 3.34 -14.01
N GLU A 122 6.86 3.22 -13.12
CA GLU A 122 7.98 4.17 -12.98
C GLU A 122 9.16 3.87 -13.93
N ASP A 123 9.84 4.95 -14.32
CA ASP A 123 11.12 4.88 -15.02
C ASP A 123 12.15 4.14 -14.16
N PRO A 124 13.05 3.31 -14.75
CA PRO A 124 14.03 2.53 -13.99
C PRO A 124 14.88 3.32 -12.99
N ALA A 125 15.13 4.61 -13.26
CA ALA A 125 15.90 5.48 -12.38
C ALA A 125 15.12 5.98 -11.15
N ALA A 126 13.78 5.95 -11.19
CA ALA A 126 12.85 6.41 -10.16
C ALA A 126 12.34 5.28 -9.25
N ARG A 127 12.45 4.03 -9.71
CA ARG A 127 12.03 2.82 -8.96
C ARG A 127 12.65 2.73 -7.58
N CYS A 128 11.94 2.08 -6.67
CA CYS A 128 12.35 1.80 -5.29
C CYS A 128 12.90 0.38 -5.11
N SER A 129 12.69 -0.51 -6.09
CA SER A 129 13.27 -1.84 -6.19
C SER A 129 14.14 -1.99 -7.45
N GLU A 130 15.16 -2.83 -7.35
CA GLU A 130 15.94 -3.30 -8.51
C GLU A 130 15.36 -4.61 -9.07
N ASP A 131 14.28 -5.11 -8.45
CA ASP A 131 13.62 -6.33 -8.88
C ASP A 131 13.13 -6.19 -10.31
N ARG A 132 13.45 -7.20 -11.11
CA ARG A 132 12.93 -7.35 -12.46
C ARG A 132 11.82 -8.38 -12.39
N PHE A 133 10.61 -7.98 -12.75
CA PHE A 133 9.48 -8.92 -12.85
C PHE A 133 9.37 -9.52 -14.26
N THR A 134 10.12 -8.99 -15.23
CA THR A 134 10.24 -9.51 -16.59
C THR A 134 11.69 -9.84 -16.93
N GLY A 135 11.89 -10.96 -17.62
CA GLY A 135 13.12 -11.34 -18.27
C GLY A 135 13.31 -10.62 -19.61
N PRO A 136 14.38 -10.94 -20.35
CA PRO A 136 14.59 -10.44 -21.70
C PRO A 136 13.34 -10.66 -22.58
N GLU A 137 12.98 -9.70 -23.43
CA GLU A 137 11.86 -9.82 -24.37
C GLU A 137 10.47 -10.03 -23.72
N ASN A 138 10.24 -9.48 -22.52
CA ASN A 138 9.02 -9.69 -21.72
C ASN A 138 8.80 -11.17 -21.32
N SER A 139 9.85 -11.99 -21.32
CA SER A 139 9.78 -13.34 -20.76
C SER A 139 9.55 -13.31 -19.26
N VAL A 140 9.17 -14.46 -18.69
CA VAL A 140 9.10 -14.63 -17.23
C VAL A 140 10.49 -14.36 -16.64
N CYS A 141 10.56 -13.56 -15.57
CA CYS A 141 11.84 -13.26 -14.92
C CYS A 141 12.58 -14.55 -14.53
N GLU A 142 13.88 -14.59 -14.84
CA GLU A 142 14.76 -15.70 -14.50
C GLU A 142 14.76 -16.01 -12.99
N GLN A 143 14.63 -14.98 -12.14
CA GLN A 143 14.48 -15.15 -10.70
C GLN A 143 13.23 -15.97 -10.35
N LEU A 144 12.09 -15.69 -11.00
CA LEU A 144 10.85 -16.47 -10.81
C LEU A 144 11.02 -17.90 -11.31
N LEU A 145 11.75 -18.12 -12.40
CA LEU A 145 12.04 -19.47 -12.91
C LEU A 145 12.98 -20.25 -11.98
N LEU A 146 13.92 -19.58 -11.33
CA LEU A 146 14.87 -20.19 -10.39
C LEU A 146 14.24 -20.48 -9.02
N ASP A 147 13.23 -19.69 -8.63
CA ASP A 147 12.50 -19.83 -7.37
C ASP A 147 11.25 -20.73 -7.51
N ALA A 148 10.65 -20.84 -8.70
CA ALA A 148 9.51 -21.72 -9.01
C ALA A 148 9.71 -23.19 -8.57
N PRO A 149 10.87 -23.84 -8.76
CA PRO A 149 11.09 -25.19 -8.26
C PRO A 149 11.43 -25.27 -6.76
N ARG A 150 11.67 -24.13 -6.10
CA ARG A 150 12.04 -24.05 -4.66
C ARG A 150 10.84 -23.85 -3.75
N GLU A 151 9.71 -23.38 -4.28
CA GLU A 151 8.50 -23.10 -3.51
C GLU A 151 7.26 -23.76 -4.11
N LEU A 152 6.42 -24.33 -3.24
CA LEU A 152 5.16 -24.97 -3.62
C LEU A 152 4.09 -23.88 -3.67
N PHE A 153 3.98 -23.20 -4.82
CA PHE A 153 2.96 -22.16 -5.01
C PHE A 153 1.57 -22.80 -5.17
N VAL A 154 0.75 -22.72 -4.12
CA VAL A 154 -0.68 -23.03 -4.21
C VAL A 154 -1.40 -21.79 -4.74
N ILE A 155 -1.62 -21.73 -6.05
CA ILE A 155 -2.51 -20.73 -6.65
C ILE A 155 -3.94 -21.14 -6.33
N VAL A 156 -4.52 -20.60 -5.24
CA VAL A 156 -5.93 -20.80 -4.93
C VAL A 156 -6.74 -19.81 -5.76
N ALA A 157 -7.60 -20.33 -6.64
CA ALA A 157 -8.42 -19.58 -7.59
C ALA A 157 -9.33 -18.48 -6.98
N TRP A 158 -9.51 -18.46 -5.66
CA TRP A 158 -10.30 -17.45 -4.95
C TRP A 158 -9.64 -16.05 -4.90
N LEU A 159 -8.31 -15.94 -5.04
CA LEU A 159 -7.61 -14.64 -5.03
C LEU A 159 -7.89 -13.78 -6.27
N LEU A 160 -8.34 -14.38 -7.38
CA LEU A 160 -8.67 -13.63 -8.60
C LEU A 160 -10.09 -13.04 -8.60
N SER A 161 -10.98 -13.51 -7.70
CA SER A 161 -12.37 -13.02 -7.66
C SER A 161 -12.59 -11.80 -6.75
N SER A 162 -11.62 -11.45 -5.90
CA SER A 162 -11.77 -10.35 -4.94
C SER A 162 -11.01 -9.07 -5.32
N CYS A 163 -10.23 -9.10 -6.40
CA CYS A 163 -9.50 -7.93 -6.91
C CYS A 163 -10.20 -7.23 -8.08
N PHE A 164 -11.33 -7.75 -8.54
CA PHE A 164 -12.19 -7.15 -9.56
C PHE A 164 -13.63 -7.01 -9.04
N VAL A 165 -13.84 -6.15 -8.05
CA VAL A 165 -15.08 -5.37 -7.85
C VAL A 165 -14.69 -3.99 -7.31
#